data_AF-A0A0D7NNN6-F1
#
_entry.id   AF-A0A0D7NNN6-F1
#
_cell.length_a   1.000
_cell.length_b   1.000
_cell.length_c   1.000
_cell.angle_alpha   90.00
_cell.angle_beta   90.00
_cell.angle_gamma   90.00
#
_symmetry.space_group_name_H-M   'P 1'
#
loop_
_entity.id
_entity.type
_entity.pdbx_description
1 polymer ?
#
loop_
_entity_poly.entity_id
_entity_poly.type
_entity_poly.pdbx_seq_one_letter_code
_entity_poly.pdbx_strand_id
1 'polypeptide(L)'
;MTSRADKLGRIVSLVKLQLRLSEWQLAHLRQQEQTLQDEQAWLVGALNEGKPPVGSSSESIARRLTKTSVGARAVQERASRQLDQVRSENRRVKQLEEVAKAALADKRRDAEKRSLEEMTGIHPAVRDWTPRPASRNKT
;
A
#
# COMPACT_ATOMS: atom_id res chain seq x y z
N MET A 1 22.23 15.09 -9.77
CA MET A 1 22.04 13.95 -8.85
C MET A 1 20.61 14.01 -8.28
N THR A 2 19.86 12.91 -8.27
CA THR A 2 18.51 12.88 -7.67
C THR A 2 18.60 12.96 -6.15
N SER A 3 17.90 13.92 -5.53
CA SER A 3 17.94 14.09 -4.08
C SER A 3 17.28 12.91 -3.36
N ARG A 4 17.64 12.68 -2.10
CA ARG A 4 17.02 11.61 -1.27
C ARG A 4 15.50 11.73 -1.24
N ALA A 5 14.98 12.95 -1.15
CA ALA A 5 13.54 13.23 -1.17
C ALA A 5 12.88 12.79 -2.49
N ASP A 6 13.51 13.06 -3.64
CA ASP A 6 12.97 12.67 -4.96
C ASP A 6 12.97 11.14 -5.13
N LYS A 7 14.01 10.46 -4.62
CA LYS A 7 14.08 8.99 -4.61
C LYS A 7 12.97 8.39 -3.75
N LEU A 8 12.78 8.90 -2.53
CA LEU A 8 11.71 8.46 -1.63
C LEU A 8 10.32 8.71 -2.23
N GLY A 9 10.11 9.85 -2.89
CA GLY A 9 8.86 10.13 -3.61
C GLY A 9 8.55 9.09 -4.68
N ARG A 10 9.55 8.68 -5.49
CA ARG A 10 9.37 7.62 -6.49
C ARG A 10 9.04 6.26 -5.87
N ILE A 11 9.72 5.90 -4.77
CA ILE A 11 9.46 4.66 -4.04
C ILE A 11 8.02 4.66 -3.51
N VAL A 12 7.57 5.76 -2.89
CA VAL A 12 6.19 5.90 -2.42
C VAL A 12 5.20 5.71 -3.57
N SER A 13 5.44 6.33 -4.72
CA SER A 13 4.57 6.16 -5.90
C SER A 13 4.48 4.71 -6.37
N LEU A 14 5.61 3.99 -6.43
CA LEU A 14 5.63 2.59 -6.81
C LEU A 14 4.88 1.71 -5.81
N VAL A 15 5.11 1.90 -4.51
CA VAL A 15 4.45 1.09 -3.48
C VAL A 15 2.93 1.38 -3.43
N LYS A 16 2.50 2.62 -3.72
CA LYS A 16 1.07 2.93 -3.89
C LYS A 16 0.43 2.20 -5.08
N LEU A 17 1.16 2.07 -6.20
CA LEU A 17 0.68 1.29 -7.35
C LEU A 17 0.56 -0.19 -6.99
N GLN A 18 1.54 -0.73 -6.24
CA GLN A 18 1.47 -2.10 -5.73
C GLN A 18 0.26 -2.31 -4.82
N LEU A 19 0.00 -1.37 -3.89
CA LEU A 19 -1.18 -1.41 -3.03
C LEU A 19 -2.48 -1.47 -3.87
N ARG A 20 -2.62 -0.61 -4.88
CA ARG A 20 -3.81 -0.61 -5.76
C ARG A 20 -3.98 -1.93 -6.50
N LEU A 21 -2.89 -2.54 -6.96
CA LEU A 21 -2.93 -3.86 -7.59
C LEU A 21 -3.43 -4.92 -6.59
N SER A 22 -2.94 -4.90 -5.36
CA SER A 22 -3.36 -5.83 -4.31
C SER A 22 -4.84 -5.66 -3.94
N GLU A 23 -5.34 -4.43 -3.91
CA GLU A 23 -6.76 -4.09 -3.67
C GLU A 23 -7.63 -4.59 -4.82
N TRP A 24 -7.18 -4.42 -6.07
CA TRP A 24 -7.89 -4.92 -7.23
C TRP A 24 -7.99 -6.45 -7.23
N GLN A 25 -6.89 -7.14 -6.89
CA GLN A 25 -6.88 -8.60 -6.74
C GLN A 25 -7.87 -9.07 -5.67
N LEU A 26 -7.96 -8.35 -4.54
CA LEU A 26 -8.95 -8.65 -3.50
C LEU A 26 -10.38 -8.46 -4.02
N ALA A 27 -10.65 -7.35 -4.72
CA ALA A 27 -11.96 -7.10 -5.31
C ALA A 27 -12.37 -8.21 -6.30
N HIS A 28 -11.41 -8.68 -7.11
CA HIS A 28 -11.64 -9.79 -8.02
C HIS A 28 -11.97 -11.10 -7.29
N LEU A 29 -11.25 -11.42 -6.20
CA LEU A 29 -11.55 -12.60 -5.37
C LEU A 29 -12.93 -12.50 -4.71
N ARG A 30 -13.33 -11.31 -4.25
CA ARG A 30 -14.68 -11.08 -3.69
C ARG A 30 -15.77 -11.24 -4.73
N GLN A 31 -15.53 -10.80 -5.96
CA GLN A 31 -16.44 -11.03 -7.07
C GLN A 31 -16.60 -12.54 -7.35
N GLN A 32 -15.50 -13.29 -7.39
CA GLN A 32 -15.55 -14.75 -7.56
C GLN A 32 -16.31 -15.44 -6.40
N GLU A 33 -16.06 -15.02 -5.16
CA GLU A 33 -16.78 -15.52 -3.99
C GLU A 33 -18.29 -15.30 -4.14
N GLN A 34 -18.71 -14.10 -4.53
CA GLN A 34 -20.13 -13.78 -4.75
C GLN A 34 -20.73 -14.68 -5.82
N THR A 35 -20.06 -14.86 -6.97
CA THR A 35 -20.59 -15.72 -8.04
C THR A 35 -20.78 -17.17 -7.61
N LEU A 36 -19.89 -17.70 -6.76
CA LEU A 36 -20.01 -19.06 -6.23
C LEU A 36 -21.11 -19.17 -5.18
N GLN A 37 -21.30 -18.13 -4.36
CA GLN A 37 -22.41 -18.06 -3.41
C GLN A 37 -23.76 -17.95 -4.12
N ASP A 38 -23.85 -17.17 -5.19
CA ASP A 38 -25.05 -17.05 -6.02
C ASP A 38 -25.38 -18.38 -6.71
N GLU A 39 -24.38 -19.08 -7.26
CA GLU A 39 -24.58 -20.43 -7.83
C GLU A 39 -25.03 -21.42 -6.75
N GLN A 40 -24.43 -21.38 -5.56
CA GLN A 40 -24.82 -22.23 -4.44
C GLN A 40 -26.27 -21.96 -4.01
N ALA A 41 -26.65 -20.70 -3.85
CA ALA A 41 -28.01 -20.30 -3.49
C ALA A 41 -29.02 -20.76 -4.54
N TRP A 42 -28.67 -20.62 -5.82
CA TRP A 42 -29.51 -21.07 -6.93
C TRP A 42 -29.69 -22.60 -6.95
N LEU A 43 -28.61 -23.38 -6.77
CA LEU A 43 -28.68 -24.85 -6.73
C LEU A 43 -29.51 -25.35 -5.53
N VAL A 44 -29.34 -24.72 -4.37
CA VAL A 44 -30.13 -25.04 -3.16
C VAL A 44 -31.60 -24.68 -3.38
N GLY A 45 -31.90 -23.53 -3.99
CA GLY A 45 -33.25 -23.12 -4.36
C GLY A 45 -33.92 -24.12 -5.29
N ALA A 46 -33.23 -24.53 -6.36
CA ALA A 46 -33.74 -25.51 -7.33
C ALA A 46 -34.04 -26.89 -6.70
N LEU A 47 -33.23 -27.33 -5.72
CA LEU A 47 -33.48 -28.55 -4.96
C LEU A 47 -34.71 -28.41 -4.05
N ASN A 48 -34.84 -27.29 -3.35
CA ASN A 48 -35.94 -27.05 -2.42
C ASN A 48 -37.29 -26.90 -3.13
N GLU A 49 -37.29 -26.28 -4.32
CA GLU A 49 -38.50 -26.10 -5.13
C GLU A 49 -38.90 -27.36 -5.91
N GLY A 50 -38.07 -28.41 -5.88
CA GLY A 50 -38.30 -29.63 -6.67
C GLY A 50 -38.26 -29.40 -8.19
N LYS A 51 -37.73 -28.26 -8.63
CA LYS A 51 -37.58 -27.87 -10.04
C LYS A 51 -36.09 -27.86 -10.39
N PRO A 52 -35.48 -29.04 -10.59
CA PRO A 52 -34.10 -29.09 -11.01
C PRO A 52 -33.95 -28.41 -12.38
N PRO A 53 -32.81 -27.75 -12.64
CA PRO A 53 -32.51 -27.26 -13.98
C PRO A 53 -32.66 -28.37 -15.01
N VAL A 54 -33.23 -28.02 -16.17
CA VAL A 54 -33.62 -28.97 -17.23
C VAL A 54 -32.46 -29.92 -17.54
N GLY A 55 -32.73 -31.23 -17.50
CA GLY A 55 -31.74 -32.27 -17.78
C GLY A 55 -30.77 -32.60 -16.63
N SER A 56 -30.93 -32.01 -15.44
CA SER A 56 -30.09 -32.32 -14.27
C SER A 56 -30.78 -33.28 -13.30
N SER A 57 -30.15 -34.41 -13.01
CA SER A 57 -30.53 -35.27 -11.88
C SER A 57 -30.17 -34.63 -10.54
N SER A 58 -30.93 -34.93 -9.50
CA SER A 58 -30.61 -34.56 -8.10
C SER A 58 -29.17 -34.92 -7.71
N GLU A 59 -28.67 -36.08 -8.16
CA GLU A 59 -27.30 -36.53 -7.90
C GLU A 59 -26.25 -35.64 -8.60
N SER A 60 -26.57 -35.13 -9.79
CA SER A 60 -25.72 -34.17 -10.53
C SER A 60 -25.67 -32.82 -9.81
N ILE A 61 -26.81 -32.36 -9.28
CA ILE A 61 -26.91 -31.12 -8.50
C ILE A 61 -26.12 -31.24 -7.20
N ALA A 62 -26.23 -32.37 -6.48
CA ALA A 62 -25.45 -32.63 -5.27
C ALA A 62 -23.93 -32.64 -5.54
N ARG A 63 -23.48 -33.25 -6.65
CA ARG A 63 -22.08 -33.20 -7.09
C ARG A 63 -21.62 -31.77 -7.39
N ARG A 64 -22.43 -30.98 -8.10
CA ARG A 64 -22.14 -29.57 -8.38
C ARG A 64 -22.06 -28.74 -7.10
N LEU A 65 -23.01 -28.91 -6.18
CA LEU A 65 -23.05 -28.23 -4.89
C LEU A 65 -21.81 -28.54 -4.02
N THR A 66 -21.36 -29.80 -4.04
CA THR A 66 -20.13 -30.20 -3.34
C THR A 66 -18.91 -29.52 -3.97
N LYS A 67 -18.85 -29.47 -5.30
CA LYS A 67 -17.75 -28.81 -6.02
C LYS A 67 -17.74 -27.29 -5.78
N THR A 68 -18.89 -26.62 -5.85
CA THR A 68 -19.01 -25.17 -5.65
C THR A 68 -18.71 -24.79 -4.21
N SER A 69 -19.15 -25.56 -3.22
CA SER A 69 -18.83 -25.31 -1.80
C SER A 69 -17.35 -25.46 -1.48
N VAL A 70 -16.66 -26.48 -2.04
CA VAL A 70 -15.20 -26.61 -1.92
C VAL A 70 -14.49 -25.44 -2.62
N GLY A 71 -14.94 -25.06 -3.81
CA GLY A 71 -14.43 -23.91 -4.54
C GLY A 71 -14.60 -22.59 -3.77
N ALA A 72 -15.77 -22.37 -3.16
CA ALA A 72 -16.09 -21.17 -2.40
C ALA A 72 -15.17 -21.04 -1.18
N ARG A 73 -14.94 -22.14 -0.43
CA ARG A 73 -13.98 -22.15 0.68
C ARG A 73 -12.57 -21.80 0.23
N ALA A 74 -12.10 -22.40 -0.88
CA ALA A 74 -10.78 -22.10 -1.41
C ALA A 74 -10.62 -20.62 -1.83
N VAL A 75 -11.65 -20.02 -2.43
CA VAL A 75 -11.67 -18.60 -2.79
C VAL A 75 -11.70 -17.72 -1.55
N GLN A 76 -12.50 -18.07 -0.55
CA GLN A 76 -12.58 -17.35 0.73
C GLN A 76 -11.23 -17.34 1.47
N GLU A 77 -10.54 -18.48 1.52
CA GLU A 77 -9.20 -18.56 2.11
C GLU A 77 -8.20 -17.67 1.36
N ARG A 78 -8.22 -17.68 0.02
CA ARG A 78 -7.37 -16.79 -0.79
C ARG A 78 -7.71 -15.32 -0.54
N ALA A 79 -8.98 -14.96 -0.47
CA ALA A 79 -9.43 -13.60 -0.18
C ALA A 79 -8.97 -13.13 1.21
N SER A 80 -8.99 -14.02 2.21
CA SER A 80 -8.49 -13.69 3.56
C SER A 80 -6.99 -13.37 3.56
N ARG A 81 -6.17 -14.20 2.89
CA ARG A 81 -4.72 -13.97 2.76
C ARG A 81 -4.44 -12.69 1.98
N GLN A 82 -5.19 -12.43 0.91
CA GLN A 82 -5.05 -11.21 0.12
C GLN A 82 -5.43 -9.96 0.94
N LEU A 83 -6.45 -10.04 1.78
CA LEU A 83 -6.81 -8.94 2.68
C LEU A 83 -5.68 -8.61 3.67
N ASP A 84 -5.03 -9.62 4.23
CA ASP A 84 -3.88 -9.42 5.11
C ASP A 84 -2.68 -8.82 4.36
N GLN A 85 -2.47 -9.23 3.10
CA GLN A 85 -1.48 -8.59 2.22
C GLN A 85 -1.79 -7.10 2.02
N VAL A 86 -3.01 -6.74 1.62
CA VAL A 86 -3.46 -5.34 1.45
C VAL A 86 -3.23 -4.53 2.72
N ARG A 87 -3.56 -5.09 3.89
CA ARG A 87 -3.33 -4.43 5.19
C ARG A 87 -1.85 -4.15 5.44
N SER A 88 -0.97 -5.12 5.15
CA SER A 88 0.48 -4.97 5.33
C SER A 88 1.06 -3.92 4.37
N GLU A 89 0.63 -3.93 3.10
CA GLU A 89 1.06 -2.98 2.09
C GLU A 89 0.59 -1.56 2.41
N ASN A 90 -0.64 -1.41 2.91
CA ASN A 90 -1.16 -0.11 3.34
C ASN A 90 -0.34 0.46 4.51
N ARG A 91 0.00 -0.36 5.51
CA ARG A 91 0.91 0.06 6.60
C ARG A 91 2.27 0.50 6.06
N ARG A 92 2.83 -0.25 5.10
CA ARG A 92 4.10 0.08 4.45
C ARG A 92 4.04 1.40 3.68
N VAL A 93 2.96 1.67 2.94
CA VAL A 93 2.74 2.95 2.26
C VAL A 93 2.76 4.09 3.26
N LYS A 94 1.98 4.00 4.34
CA LYS A 94 1.90 5.05 5.37
C LYS A 94 3.27 5.35 5.98
N GLN A 95 4.04 4.32 6.33
CA GLN A 95 5.39 4.49 6.87
C GLN A 95 6.32 5.21 5.88
N LEU A 96 6.29 4.79 4.60
CA LEU A 96 7.13 5.41 3.57
C LEU A 96 6.72 6.84 3.26
N GLU A 97 5.42 7.16 3.31
CA GLU A 97 4.91 8.52 3.17
C GLU A 97 5.45 9.45 4.26
N GLU A 98 5.44 9.01 5.52
CA GLU A 98 5.98 9.79 6.63
C GLU A 98 7.50 10.02 6.47
N VAL A 99 8.25 8.99 6.07
CA VAL A 99 9.69 9.10 5.80
C VAL A 99 9.96 10.06 4.63
N ALA A 100 9.17 9.99 3.57
CA ALA A 100 9.29 10.88 2.41
C ALA A 100 8.96 12.34 2.79
N LYS A 101 7.93 12.55 3.62
CA LYS A 101 7.55 13.87 4.12
C LYS A 101 8.66 14.48 4.98
N ALA A 102 9.25 13.70 5.89
CA ALA A 102 10.39 14.14 6.68
C ALA A 102 11.59 14.52 5.78
N ALA A 103 11.94 13.68 4.80
CA ALA A 103 13.03 13.97 3.88
C ALA A 103 12.79 15.21 3.00
N LEU A 104 11.54 15.51 2.65
CA LEU A 104 11.17 16.74 1.95
C LEU A 104 11.33 17.98 2.86
N ALA A 105 10.93 17.88 4.13
CA ALA A 105 11.12 18.95 5.09
C ALA A 105 12.61 19.25 5.32
N ASP A 106 13.44 18.22 5.46
CA ASP A 106 14.90 18.37 5.60
C ASP A 106 15.52 19.03 4.38
N LYS A 107 15.13 18.60 3.16
CA LYS A 107 15.59 19.23 1.91
C LYS A 107 15.27 20.73 1.85
N ARG A 108 14.11 21.14 2.36
CA ARG A 108 13.70 22.56 2.43
C ARG A 108 14.54 23.33 3.44
N ARG A 109 14.71 22.80 4.65
CA ARG A 109 15.57 23.40 5.69
C ARG A 109 17.01 23.57 5.21
N ASP A 110 17.56 22.58 4.52
CA ASP A 110 18.92 22.67 3.97
C ASP A 110 19.02 23.74 2.87
N ALA A 111 17.98 23.91 2.05
CA ALA A 111 17.93 24.95 1.03
C ALA A 111 17.83 26.35 1.65
N GLU A 112 16.98 26.52 2.67
CA GLU A 112 16.86 27.76 3.45
C GLU A 112 18.19 28.11 4.12
N LYS A 113 18.84 27.14 4.76
CA LYS A 113 20.16 27.35 5.40
C LYS A 113 21.21 27.83 4.40
N ARG A 114 21.32 27.17 3.23
CA ARG A 114 22.24 27.60 2.17
C ARG A 114 21.92 29.01 1.67
N SER A 115 20.64 29.36 1.52
CA SER A 115 20.23 30.70 1.10
C SER A 115 20.58 31.77 2.14
N LEU A 116 20.42 31.47 3.43
CA LEU A 116 20.83 32.37 4.51
C LEU A 116 22.36 32.55 4.58
N GLU A 117 23.12 31.46 4.41
CA GLU A 117 24.59 31.51 4.33
C GLU A 117 25.06 32.36 3.15
N GLU A 118 24.40 32.26 2.00
CA GLU A 118 24.66 33.09 0.81
C GLU A 118 24.35 34.57 1.06
N MET A 119 23.19 34.89 1.64
CA MET A 119 22.79 36.27 1.94
C MET A 119 23.68 36.94 3.00
N THR A 120 24.14 36.18 3.99
CA THR A 120 25.00 36.72 5.06
C THR A 120 26.47 36.86 4.63
N GLY A 121 26.83 36.43 3.42
CA GLY A 121 28.21 36.48 2.92
C GLY A 121 29.19 35.63 3.76
N ILE A 122 28.68 34.79 4.67
CA ILE A 122 29.46 33.90 5.51
C ILE A 122 29.82 32.69 4.65
N HIS A 123 30.73 32.92 3.70
CA HIS A 123 31.41 31.83 3.04
C HIS A 123 32.13 31.02 4.15
N PRO A 124 32.12 29.68 4.12
CA PRO A 124 32.87 28.88 5.09
C PRO A 124 34.36 29.26 5.13
N ALA A 125 34.91 29.79 4.03
CA ALA A 125 36.23 30.41 4.00
C ALA A 125 36.36 31.62 4.93
N VAL A 126 35.35 32.49 5.05
CA VAL A 126 35.37 33.71 5.88
C VAL A 126 35.38 33.41 7.39
N ARG A 127 34.86 32.24 7.79
CA ARG A 127 34.91 31.80 9.20
C ARG A 127 36.34 31.49 9.66
N ASP A 128 37.25 31.20 8.74
CA ASP A 128 38.69 31.05 9.01
C ASP A 128 39.43 32.41 9.06
N TRP A 129 38.83 33.50 8.54
CA TRP A 129 39.44 34.84 8.50
C TRP A 129 38.97 35.77 9.61
N THR A 130 37.96 35.40 10.40
CA THR A 130 37.52 36.23 11.53
C THR A 130 38.39 35.92 12.75
N PRO A 131 39.23 36.87 13.22
CA PRO A 131 40.09 36.61 14.36
C PRO A 131 39.22 36.33 15.58
N ARG A 132 39.49 35.22 16.27
CA ARG A 132 38.95 34.94 17.61
C ARG A 132 39.20 36.19 18.46
N PRO A 133 38.18 36.85 19.02
CA PRO A 133 38.40 38.03 19.84
C PRO A 133 39.27 37.62 21.02
N ALA A 134 40.48 38.18 21.06
CA ALA A 134 41.41 37.96 22.15
C ALA A 134 40.73 38.39 23.44
N SER A 135 40.47 37.44 24.33
CA SER A 135 39.99 37.69 25.68
C SER A 135 41.06 38.49 26.41
N ARG A 136 40.95 39.81 26.33
CA ARG A 136 41.75 40.75 27.12
C ARG A 136 41.03 40.93 28.45
N ASN A 137 41.42 40.14 29.45
CA ASN A 137 41.33 40.55 30.84
C ASN A 137 42.74 40.52 31.45
N LYS A 138 43.32 41.73 31.55
CA LYS A 138 44.27 42.11 32.61
C LYS A 138 43.47 42.03 33.92
N THR A 139 43.98 41.48 35.02
CA THR A 139 45.08 41.97 35.86
C THR A 139 45.41 40.86 36.85
#